data_AF-A0A7X7EQ54-F1
#
_entry.id   AF-A0A7X7EQ54-F1
#
_cell.length_a   1.000
_cell.length_b   1.000
_cell.length_c   1.000
_cell.angle_alpha   90.00
_cell.angle_beta   90.00
_cell.angle_gamma   90.00
#
_symmetry.space_group_name_H-M   'P 1'
#
loop_
_entity.id
_entity.type
_entity.pdbx_description
1 polymer ?
#
loop_
_entity_poly.entity_id
_entity_poly.type
_entity_poly.pdbx_seq_one_letter_code
_entity_poly.pdbx_strand_id
1 'polypeptide(L)'
;MKINLLSVTLDLLSGVLQVRMGANVTEEKELIIFLFSTGVLFFVLVQRSQLRRLPAGTILLTGFYFFWAGWGFTVIEDLFWGTFFNYLEHFCYMVGSLLIAAWSWAVFGRRGRSS
;
A
#
# COMPACT_ATOMS: atom_id res chain seq x y z
N MET A 1 -8.80 50.24 -6.98
CA MET A 1 -8.86 48.80 -6.69
C MET A 1 -8.57 48.61 -5.20
N LYS A 2 -9.58 48.43 -4.34
CA LYS A 2 -9.38 48.21 -2.89
C LYS A 2 -9.26 46.71 -2.65
N ILE A 3 -8.06 46.25 -2.33
CA ILE A 3 -7.84 44.85 -1.92
C ILE A 3 -8.45 44.70 -0.53
N ASN A 4 -9.43 43.80 -0.40
CA ASN A 4 -10.08 43.55 0.87
C ASN A 4 -9.18 42.62 1.69
N LEU A 5 -8.46 43.18 2.65
CA LEU A 5 -7.46 42.44 3.44
C LEU A 5 -8.05 41.19 4.12
N LEU A 6 -9.34 41.24 4.46
CA LEU A 6 -10.12 40.14 5.03
C LEU A 6 -10.35 38.97 4.06
N SER A 7 -10.53 39.23 2.75
CA SER A 7 -10.71 38.14 1.78
C SER A 7 -9.38 37.43 1.54
N VAL A 8 -8.28 38.20 1.44
CA VAL A 8 -6.93 37.65 1.25
C VAL A 8 -6.50 36.79 2.44
N THR A 9 -6.83 37.20 3.68
CA THR A 9 -6.51 36.40 4.87
C THR A 9 -7.35 35.12 4.96
N LEU A 10 -8.64 35.15 4.57
CA LEU A 10 -9.49 33.96 4.54
C LEU A 10 -9.06 32.95 3.45
N ASP A 11 -8.66 33.43 2.28
CA ASP A 11 -8.14 32.58 1.19
C ASP A 11 -6.80 31.91 1.59
N LEU A 12 -5.93 32.65 2.28
CA LEU A 12 -4.69 32.09 2.83
C LEU A 12 -4.96 31.07 3.94
N LEU A 13 -5.92 31.34 4.84
CA LEU A 13 -6.25 30.45 5.95
C LEU A 13 -6.88 29.14 5.44
N SER A 14 -7.80 29.23 4.47
CA SER A 14 -8.43 28.06 3.86
C SER A 14 -7.43 27.22 3.06
N GLY A 15 -6.51 27.84 2.31
CA GLY A 15 -5.43 27.13 1.63
C GLY A 15 -4.49 26.40 2.59
N VAL A 16 -4.11 27.03 3.70
CA VAL A 16 -3.28 26.39 4.74
C VAL A 16 -4.02 25.23 5.41
N LEU A 17 -5.31 25.39 5.72
CA LEU A 17 -6.12 24.33 6.32
C LEU A 17 -6.33 23.15 5.35
N GLN A 18 -6.54 23.40 4.08
CA GLN A 18 -6.69 22.35 3.06
C GLN A 18 -5.41 21.55 2.88
N VAL A 19 -4.24 22.20 2.85
CA VAL A 19 -2.93 21.53 2.77
C VAL A 19 -2.65 20.72 4.04
N ARG A 20 -2.92 21.28 5.22
CA ARG A 20 -2.75 20.58 6.51
C ARG A 20 -3.67 19.36 6.64
N MET A 21 -4.94 19.48 6.24
CA MET A 21 -5.88 18.36 6.26
C MET A 21 -5.48 17.29 5.23
N GLY A 22 -5.02 17.68 4.04
CA GLY A 22 -4.58 16.73 3.01
C GLY A 22 -3.36 15.90 3.44
N ALA A 23 -2.40 16.52 4.13
CA ALA A 23 -1.23 15.82 4.67
C ALA A 23 -1.63 14.80 5.75
N ASN A 24 -2.42 15.23 6.75
CA ASN A 24 -2.86 14.35 7.84
C ASN A 24 -3.66 13.13 7.33
N VAL A 25 -4.52 13.31 6.32
CA VAL A 25 -5.32 12.22 5.75
C VAL A 25 -4.45 11.16 5.07
N THR A 26 -3.29 11.55 4.52
CA THR A 26 -2.39 10.63 3.82
C THR A 26 -1.60 9.80 4.83
N GLU A 27 -0.99 10.46 5.83
CA GLU A 27 -0.26 9.81 6.93
C GLU A 27 -1.15 8.81 7.70
N GLU A 28 -2.38 9.23 8.05
CA GLU A 28 -3.33 8.37 8.77
C GLU A 28 -3.75 7.15 7.94
N LYS A 29 -3.98 7.34 6.63
CA LYS A 29 -4.40 6.28 5.73
C LYS A 29 -3.32 5.20 5.61
N GLU A 30 -2.06 5.59 5.48
CA GLU A 30 -0.95 4.65 5.32
C GLU A 30 -0.75 3.79 6.56
N LEU A 31 -0.81 4.40 7.75
CA LEU A 31 -0.78 3.69 9.02
C LEU A 31 -1.95 2.70 9.18
N ILE A 32 -3.16 3.09 8.78
CA ILE A 32 -4.34 2.21 8.83
C ILE A 32 -4.15 1.00 7.90
N ILE A 33 -3.68 1.22 6.66
CA ILE A 33 -3.44 0.15 5.69
C ILE A 33 -2.34 -0.79 6.19
N PHE A 34 -1.27 -0.26 6.77
CA PHE A 34 -0.20 -1.06 7.35
C PHE A 34 -0.66 -1.88 8.55
N LEU A 35 -1.48 -1.31 9.45
CA LEU A 35 -2.04 -2.04 10.58
C LEU A 35 -2.98 -3.16 10.13
N PHE A 36 -3.86 -2.88 9.16
CA PHE A 36 -4.80 -3.86 8.63
C PHE A 36 -4.08 -5.00 7.91
N SER A 37 -3.10 -4.68 7.05
CA SER A 37 -2.29 -5.68 6.35
C SER A 37 -1.46 -6.53 7.32
N THR A 38 -0.97 -5.95 8.42
CA THR A 38 -0.32 -6.71 9.51
C THR A 38 -1.28 -7.67 10.20
N GLY A 39 -2.52 -7.27 10.44
CA GLY A 39 -3.57 -8.14 10.97
C GLY A 39 -3.87 -9.32 10.03
N VAL A 40 -3.98 -9.05 8.73
CA VAL A 40 -4.12 -10.09 7.71
C VAL A 40 -2.90 -11.01 7.70
N LEU A 41 -1.69 -10.47 7.80
CA LEU A 41 -0.46 -11.26 7.84
C LEU A 41 -0.44 -12.22 9.04
N PHE A 42 -0.81 -11.71 10.22
CA PHE A 42 -0.92 -12.51 11.43
C PHE A 42 -1.95 -13.64 11.25
N PHE A 43 -3.13 -13.32 10.72
CA PHE A 43 -4.17 -14.31 10.44
C PHE A 43 -3.68 -15.40 9.47
N VAL A 44 -2.97 -15.02 8.41
CA VAL A 44 -2.38 -15.93 7.43
C VAL A 44 -1.32 -16.83 8.07
N LEU A 45 -0.49 -16.31 8.98
CA LEU A 45 0.51 -17.10 9.71
C LEU A 45 -0.12 -18.10 10.67
N VAL A 46 -1.15 -17.69 11.42
CA VAL A 46 -1.92 -18.57 12.32
C VAL A 46 -2.63 -19.66 11.52
N GLN A 47 -3.22 -19.31 10.39
CA GLN A 47 -4.02 -20.20 9.55
C GLN A 47 -3.20 -20.92 8.46
N ARG A 48 -1.86 -20.86 8.54
CA ARG A 48 -0.93 -21.40 7.52
C ARG A 48 -1.21 -22.84 7.08
N SER A 49 -1.74 -23.68 7.99
CA SER A 49 -2.09 -25.07 7.73
C SER A 49 -3.21 -25.23 6.71
N GLN A 50 -4.17 -24.30 6.67
CA GLN A 50 -5.24 -24.29 5.69
C GLN A 50 -4.84 -23.60 4.39
N LEU A 51 -3.92 -22.62 4.45
CA LEU A 51 -3.35 -22.01 3.25
C LEU A 51 -2.47 -22.97 2.44
N ARG A 52 -1.94 -24.04 3.03
CA ARG A 52 -1.27 -25.12 2.26
C ARG A 52 -2.17 -25.82 1.24
N ARG A 53 -3.51 -25.66 1.36
CA ARG A 53 -4.48 -26.17 0.38
C ARG A 53 -4.65 -25.27 -0.83
N LEU A 54 -4.13 -24.03 -0.79
CA LEU A 54 -4.16 -23.13 -1.95
C LEU A 54 -3.12 -23.57 -2.99
N PRO A 55 -3.52 -23.70 -4.26
CA PRO A 55 -2.58 -23.97 -5.34
C PRO A 55 -1.53 -22.84 -5.40
N ALA A 56 -0.25 -23.22 -5.36
CA ALA A 56 0.88 -22.28 -5.36
C ALA A 56 0.82 -21.19 -4.27
N GLY A 57 0.27 -21.51 -3.08
CA GLY A 57 0.12 -20.56 -1.97
C GLY A 57 1.41 -19.87 -1.50
N THR A 58 2.58 -20.46 -1.76
CA THR A 58 3.88 -19.81 -1.50
C THR A 58 4.08 -18.56 -2.35
N ILE A 59 3.71 -18.57 -3.63
CA ILE A 59 3.86 -17.42 -4.54
C ILE A 59 2.95 -16.28 -4.09
N LEU A 60 1.70 -16.60 -3.76
CA LEU A 60 0.74 -15.64 -3.24
C LEU A 60 1.23 -15.00 -1.93
N LEU A 61 1.75 -15.84 -1.02
CA LEU A 61 2.25 -15.37 0.27
C LEU A 61 3.50 -14.51 0.12
N THR A 62 4.45 -14.90 -0.75
CA THR A 62 5.61 -14.06 -1.08
C THR A 62 5.19 -12.73 -1.68
N GLY A 63 4.20 -12.72 -2.60
CA GLY A 63 3.65 -11.48 -3.15
C GLY A 63 3.05 -10.59 -2.07
N PHE A 64 2.28 -11.16 -1.14
CA PHE A 64 1.71 -10.44 -0.02
C PHE A 64 2.78 -9.87 0.93
N TYR A 65 3.88 -10.58 1.18
CA TYR A 65 5.00 -10.05 1.95
C TYR A 65 5.64 -8.84 1.28
N PHE A 66 5.77 -8.82 -0.04
CA PHE A 66 6.27 -7.65 -0.77
C PHE A 66 5.32 -6.45 -0.64
N PHE A 67 4.01 -6.66 -0.72
CA PHE A 67 3.05 -5.57 -0.49
C PHE A 67 3.09 -5.05 0.95
N TRP A 68 3.16 -5.95 1.95
CA TRP A 68 3.30 -5.59 3.35
C TRP A 68 4.59 -4.78 3.61
N ALA A 69 5.71 -5.20 3.02
CA ALA A 69 6.96 -4.45 3.08
C ALA A 69 6.84 -3.08 2.40
N GLY A 70 6.15 -3.00 1.25
CA GLY A 70 5.85 -1.74 0.55
C GLY A 70 5.11 -0.74 1.44
N TRP A 71 4.01 -1.14 2.08
CA TRP A 71 3.30 -0.28 3.05
C TRP A 71 4.12 0.06 4.29
N GLY A 72 5.03 -0.82 4.70
CA GLY A 72 6.01 -0.50 5.74
C GLY A 72 6.97 0.61 5.30
N PHE A 73 7.37 0.61 4.02
CA PHE A 73 8.24 1.65 3.47
C PHE A 73 7.54 2.99 3.29
N THR A 74 6.24 3.04 3.01
CA THR A 74 5.50 4.33 2.94
C THR A 74 5.40 4.99 4.30
N VAL A 75 5.08 4.21 5.33
CA VAL A 75 5.07 4.69 6.72
C VAL A 75 6.46 5.19 7.15
N ILE A 76 7.54 4.57 6.67
CA ILE A 76 8.91 5.03 6.93
C ILE A 76 9.29 6.22 6.04
N GLU A 77 8.79 6.29 4.82
CA GLU A 77 8.95 7.42 3.89
C GLU A 77 8.43 8.70 4.53
N ASP A 78 7.21 8.64 5.08
CA ASP A 78 6.56 9.73 5.79
C ASP A 78 7.36 10.20 7.03
N LEU A 79 8.15 9.30 7.64
CA LEU A 79 8.95 9.59 8.84
C LEU A 79 10.41 9.99 8.54
N PHE A 80 10.98 9.60 7.40
CA PHE A 80 12.41 9.68 7.10
C PHE A 80 12.72 10.11 5.65
N TRP A 81 13.84 9.64 5.09
CA TRP A 81 14.45 10.10 3.85
C TRP A 81 13.63 9.69 2.61
N GLY A 82 12.56 10.45 2.33
CA GLY A 82 11.46 10.03 1.46
C GLY A 82 11.88 9.44 0.11
N THR A 83 12.82 10.07 -0.59
CA THR A 83 13.23 9.65 -1.94
C THR A 83 13.73 8.20 -2.04
N PHE A 84 14.47 7.70 -1.03
CA PHE A 84 15.00 6.32 -1.08
C PHE A 84 13.91 5.29 -0.79
N PHE A 85 13.06 5.55 0.21
CA PHE A 85 11.98 4.67 0.60
C PHE A 85 10.87 4.61 -0.45
N ASN A 86 10.63 5.72 -1.16
CA ASN A 86 9.71 5.78 -2.30
C ASN A 86 10.10 4.80 -3.43
N TYR A 87 11.40 4.74 -3.81
CA TYR A 87 11.86 3.77 -4.80
C TYR A 87 11.68 2.32 -4.32
N LEU A 88 11.90 2.09 -3.03
CA LEU A 88 11.79 0.75 -2.45
C LEU A 88 10.33 0.29 -2.32
N GLU A 89 9.42 1.21 -2.00
CA GLU A 89 7.98 0.99 -2.06
C GLU A 89 7.56 0.58 -3.48
N HIS A 90 7.89 1.39 -4.48
CA HIS A 90 7.52 1.11 -5.87
C HIS A 90 8.10 -0.22 -6.34
N PHE A 91 9.34 -0.54 -5.96
CA PHE A 91 9.95 -1.84 -6.25
C PHE A 91 9.17 -3.00 -5.61
N CYS A 92 8.80 -2.86 -4.34
CA CYS A 92 7.96 -3.83 -3.63
C CYS A 92 6.62 -4.07 -4.32
N TYR A 93 5.92 -3.01 -4.73
CA TYR A 93 4.65 -3.15 -5.44
C TYR A 93 4.80 -3.77 -6.82
N MET A 94 5.87 -3.45 -7.55
CA MET A 94 6.17 -4.06 -8.83
C MET A 94 6.37 -5.57 -8.66
N VAL A 95 7.25 -5.99 -7.74
CA VAL A 95 7.53 -7.41 -7.50
C VAL A 95 6.30 -8.14 -6.96
N GLY A 96 5.57 -7.53 -6.02
CA GLY A 96 4.31 -8.06 -5.49
C GLY A 96 3.27 -8.30 -6.59
N SER A 97 3.12 -7.34 -7.51
CA SER A 97 2.18 -7.43 -8.63
C SER A 97 2.57 -8.54 -9.62
N LEU A 98 3.86 -8.68 -9.93
CA LEU A 98 4.36 -9.76 -10.78
C LEU A 98 4.12 -11.14 -10.13
N LEU A 99 4.31 -11.26 -8.82
CA LEU A 99 4.05 -12.51 -8.09
C LEU A 99 2.56 -12.85 -8.05
N ILE A 100 1.67 -11.87 -7.84
CA ILE A 100 0.23 -12.10 -7.95
C ILE A 100 -0.15 -12.52 -9.37
N ALA A 101 0.37 -11.84 -10.39
CA ALA A 101 0.11 -12.21 -11.79
C ALA A 101 0.60 -13.63 -12.11
N ALA A 102 1.79 -14.00 -11.64
CA ALA A 102 2.33 -15.35 -11.78
C ALA A 102 1.47 -16.39 -11.03
N TRP A 103 0.97 -16.05 -9.85
CA TRP A 103 0.05 -16.90 -9.09
C TRP A 103 -1.28 -17.08 -9.83
N SER A 104 -1.90 -15.99 -10.32
CA SER A 104 -3.11 -16.03 -11.13
C SER A 104 -2.93 -16.89 -12.38
N TRP A 105 -1.80 -16.77 -13.06
CA TRP A 105 -1.48 -17.62 -14.20
C TRP A 105 -1.32 -19.10 -13.81
N ALA A 106 -0.67 -19.39 -12.68
CA ALA A 106 -0.48 -20.75 -12.18
C ALA A 106 -1.79 -21.44 -11.79
N VAL A 107 -2.78 -20.68 -11.29
CA VAL A 107 -4.11 -21.15 -10.88
C VAL A 107 -5.08 -21.25 -12.05
N PHE A 108 -5.18 -20.22 -12.89
CA PHE A 108 -6.17 -20.13 -13.96
C PHE A 108 -5.63 -20.57 -15.34
N GLY A 109 -4.35 -20.34 -15.64
CA GLY A 109 -3.73 -20.67 -16.92
C GLY A 109 -3.59 -22.17 -17.20
N ARG A 110 -3.64 -23.01 -16.16
CA ARG A 110 -3.70 -24.48 -16.32
C ARG A 110 -5.07 -25.00 -16.75
N ARG A 111 -6.14 -24.21 -16.59
CA ARG A 111 -7.51 -24.61 -16.94
C ARG A 111 -7.84 -24.43 -18.42
N GLY A 112 -7.04 -23.64 -19.16
CA GLY A 112 -7.25 -23.36 -20.59
C GLY A 112 -6.45 -24.25 -21.56
N ARG A 113 -5.69 -25.24 -21.06
CA ARG A 113 -4.84 -26.12 -21.89
C ARG A 113 -5.41 -27.53 -22.13
N SER A 114 -6.66 -27.79 -21.73
CA SER A 114 -7.36 -29.07 -21.96
C SER A 114 -8.61 -28.92 -22.84
N SER A 115 -8.55 -28.07 -23.86
CA SER A 115 -9.54 -28.05 -24.94
C SER A 115 -8.85 -28.30 -26.27
#